data_AF-A0A5S3T5U4-F1
#
_entry.id   AF-A0A5S3T5U4-F1
#
_cell.length_a   1.000
_cell.length_b   1.000
_cell.length_c   1.000
_cell.angle_alpha   90.00
_cell.angle_beta   90.00
_cell.angle_gamma   90.00
#
_symmetry.space_group_name_H-M   'P 1'
#
loop_
_entity.id
_entity.type
_entity.pdbx_description
1 polymer ?
#
loop_
_entity_poly.entity_id
_entity_poly.type
_entity_poly.pdbx_seq_one_letter_code
_entity_poly.pdbx_strand_id
1 'polypeptide(L)'
;MTKQFFPSLKEIKDPENPPKGIKHLITIEDSLNYPGRYHSFYNQNGYLSVILHWMISPKGQAPFLATRQFDAPLSILPWFVKKFEFFTKMPNAGGLPHGTISTDDLVEGEDIGITRLIGRLNERGDQGYSLSNYSRKDHETTNYQILNISDSYFFHGGFFDTWKELANKYENGTL
;
A
#
# COMPACT_ATOMS: atom_id res chain seq x y z
N MET A 1 2.52 13.27 24.00
CA MET A 1 3.19 13.83 22.82
C MET A 1 2.21 13.76 21.66
N THR A 2 1.84 14.87 21.04
CA THR A 2 1.08 14.89 19.80
C THR A 2 1.94 14.25 18.72
N LYS A 3 1.49 13.16 18.10
CA LYS A 3 2.22 12.51 17.02
C LYS A 3 2.38 13.51 15.87
N GLN A 4 3.60 13.97 15.63
CA GLN A 4 3.88 14.92 14.56
C GLN A 4 4.11 14.12 13.28
N PHE A 5 3.17 14.25 12.33
CA PHE A 5 3.31 13.67 11.01
C PHE A 5 4.25 14.50 10.13
N PHE A 6 4.90 13.86 9.17
CA PHE A 6 5.58 14.57 8.08
C PHE A 6 4.54 15.33 7.22
N PRO A 7 4.98 16.36 6.47
CA PRO A 7 4.10 17.09 5.56
C PRO A 7 3.39 16.14 4.60
N SER A 8 2.09 16.32 4.37
CA SER A 8 1.36 15.48 3.42
C SER A 8 1.89 15.68 1.98
N LEU A 9 1.91 14.61 1.20
CA LEU A 9 2.08 14.71 -0.24
C LEU A 9 0.79 15.25 -0.89
N LYS A 10 0.84 15.57 -2.19
CA LYS A 10 -0.36 15.94 -2.93
C LYS A 10 -1.28 14.73 -3.02
N GLU A 11 -2.54 14.98 -2.69
CA GLU A 11 -3.62 14.01 -2.80
C GLU A 11 -3.97 13.78 -4.28
N ILE A 12 -4.11 12.52 -4.68
CA ILE A 12 -4.51 12.10 -6.02
C ILE A 12 -5.97 11.63 -5.98
N LYS A 13 -6.91 12.56 -6.21
CA LYS A 13 -8.36 12.28 -6.20
C LYS A 13 -8.89 11.71 -7.51
N ASP A 14 -8.17 11.98 -8.60
CA ASP A 14 -8.45 11.44 -9.93
C ASP A 14 -7.20 10.73 -10.44
N PRO A 15 -7.14 9.38 -10.34
CA PRO A 15 -6.04 8.58 -10.84
C PRO A 15 -5.80 8.70 -12.36
N GLU A 16 -6.82 9.08 -13.15
CA GLU A 16 -6.67 9.28 -14.59
C GLU A 16 -6.03 10.63 -14.91
N ASN A 17 -6.22 11.62 -14.04
CA ASN A 17 -5.69 12.98 -14.20
C ASN A 17 -4.96 13.45 -12.93
N PRO A 18 -3.81 12.82 -12.56
CA PRO A 18 -3.10 13.17 -11.34
C PRO A 18 -2.53 14.60 -11.41
N PRO A 19 -2.31 15.27 -10.25
CA PRO A 19 -1.66 16.57 -10.20
C PRO A 19 -0.35 16.65 -11.00
N LYS A 20 -0.11 17.80 -11.63
CA LYS A 20 1.09 18.02 -12.47
C LYS A 20 2.39 17.66 -11.75
N GLY A 21 3.25 16.93 -12.46
CA GLY A 21 4.57 16.48 -11.99
C GLY A 21 4.57 15.10 -11.32
N ILE A 22 3.39 14.48 -11.15
CA ILE A 22 3.28 13.11 -10.66
C ILE A 22 3.33 12.16 -11.85
N LYS A 23 4.27 11.21 -11.82
CA LYS A 23 4.47 10.20 -12.87
C LYS A 23 3.68 8.94 -12.53
N HIS A 24 2.77 8.52 -13.40
CA HIS A 24 2.13 7.19 -13.31
C HIS A 24 3.16 6.09 -13.58
N LEU A 25 3.11 5.02 -12.78
CA LEU A 25 3.99 3.87 -12.91
C LEU A 25 3.24 2.68 -13.49
N ILE A 26 2.13 2.29 -12.85
CA ILE A 26 1.29 1.17 -13.26
C ILE A 26 -0.07 1.21 -12.55
N THR A 27 -1.09 0.62 -13.18
CA THR A 27 -2.39 0.35 -12.55
C THR A 27 -2.69 -1.13 -12.65
N ILE A 28 -3.15 -1.71 -11.55
CA ILE A 28 -3.57 -3.11 -11.46
C ILE A 28 -4.95 -3.21 -10.83
N GLU A 29 -5.73 -4.21 -11.23
CA GLU A 29 -7.08 -4.45 -10.74
C GLU A 29 -7.10 -5.62 -9.75
N ASP A 30 -7.83 -5.49 -8.65
CA ASP A 30 -8.19 -6.63 -7.80
C ASP A 30 -9.41 -7.37 -8.37
N SER A 31 -9.27 -7.90 -9.58
CA SER A 31 -10.35 -8.61 -10.28
C SER A 31 -10.78 -9.90 -9.56
N LEU A 32 -9.91 -10.44 -8.70
CA LEU A 32 -10.19 -11.65 -7.94
C LEU A 32 -11.16 -11.42 -6.79
N ASN A 33 -11.09 -10.29 -6.10
CA ASN A 33 -11.95 -10.02 -4.93
C ASN A 33 -13.02 -8.97 -5.23
N TYR A 34 -12.67 -7.95 -6.02
CA TYR A 34 -13.45 -6.74 -6.20
C TYR A 34 -13.26 -6.21 -7.63
N PRO A 35 -13.89 -6.83 -8.66
CA PRO A 35 -13.88 -6.28 -10.00
C PRO A 35 -14.28 -4.79 -10.01
N GLY A 36 -13.53 -3.96 -10.73
CA GLY A 36 -13.67 -2.50 -10.74
C GLY A 36 -12.99 -1.78 -9.57
N ARG A 37 -12.15 -2.47 -8.78
CA ARG A 37 -11.29 -1.87 -7.75
C ARG A 37 -9.83 -1.97 -8.15
N TYR A 38 -9.14 -0.85 -8.16
CA TYR A 38 -7.80 -0.72 -8.72
C TYR A 38 -6.82 -0.17 -7.70
N HIS A 39 -5.54 -0.54 -7.86
CA HIS A 39 -4.41 0.13 -7.25
C HIS A 39 -3.57 0.78 -8.35
N SER A 40 -3.41 2.10 -8.28
CA SER A 40 -2.55 2.87 -9.20
C SER A 40 -1.33 3.39 -8.46
N PHE A 41 -0.16 3.12 -9.00
CA PHE A 41 1.13 3.47 -8.42
C PHE A 41 1.69 4.69 -9.14
N TYR A 42 2.23 5.63 -8.36
CA TYR A 42 2.81 6.87 -8.87
C TYR A 42 4.14 7.16 -8.21
N ASN A 43 5.04 7.82 -8.95
CA ASN A 43 6.19 8.51 -8.41
C ASN A 43 5.84 10.00 -8.27
N GLN A 44 5.80 10.45 -7.02
CA GLN A 44 5.56 11.83 -6.63
C GLN A 44 6.85 12.44 -6.08
N ASN A 45 7.73 12.90 -6.98
CA ASN A 45 9.00 13.56 -6.63
C ASN A 45 9.89 12.76 -5.65
N GLY A 46 10.11 11.47 -5.92
CA GLY A 46 10.95 10.62 -5.06
C GLY A 46 10.18 9.85 -3.97
N TYR A 47 8.85 10.01 -3.94
CA TYR A 47 7.95 9.23 -3.10
C TYR A 47 7.08 8.31 -3.93
N LEU A 48 6.77 7.14 -3.38
CA LEU A 48 5.74 6.25 -3.88
C LEU A 48 4.37 6.72 -3.36
N SER A 49 3.41 6.91 -4.24
CA SER A 49 1.99 7.02 -3.88
C SER A 49 1.23 5.84 -4.47
N VAL A 50 0.54 5.07 -3.64
CA VAL A 50 -0.36 3.97 -4.05
C VAL A 50 -1.79 4.40 -3.80
N ILE A 51 -2.58 4.50 -4.87
CA ILE A 51 -3.97 4.94 -4.83
C ILE A 51 -4.88 3.75 -5.05
N LEU A 52 -5.57 3.32 -3.99
CA LEU A 52 -6.71 2.43 -4.09
C LEU A 52 -7.90 3.24 -4.57
N HIS A 53 -8.55 2.84 -5.66
CA HIS A 53 -9.72 3.54 -6.19
C HIS A 53 -10.79 2.61 -6.76
N TRP A 54 -12.05 3.04 -6.65
CA TRP A 54 -13.22 2.31 -7.15
C TRP A 54 -14.43 3.23 -7.28
N MET A 55 -15.38 2.87 -8.14
CA MET A 55 -16.66 3.57 -8.24
C MET A 55 -17.62 3.10 -7.15
N ILE A 56 -18.19 4.04 -6.41
CA ILE A 56 -19.30 3.79 -5.49
C ILE A 56 -20.59 4.22 -6.20
N SER A 57 -21.59 3.33 -6.21
CA SER A 57 -22.91 3.59 -6.80
C SER A 57 -24.01 3.45 -5.74
N PRO A 58 -24.22 4.46 -4.88
CA PRO A 58 -25.25 4.40 -3.85
C PRO A 58 -26.65 4.39 -4.48
N LYS A 59 -27.60 3.70 -3.84
CA LYS A 59 -28.99 3.65 -4.32
C LYS A 59 -29.60 5.06 -4.34
N GLY A 60 -30.07 5.49 -5.51
CA GLY A 60 -30.75 6.78 -5.69
C GLY A 60 -29.81 8.00 -5.73
N GLN A 61 -28.50 7.79 -5.87
CA GLN A 61 -27.51 8.86 -6.02
C GLN A 61 -26.64 8.62 -7.25
N ALA A 62 -26.02 9.68 -7.77
CA ALA A 62 -25.05 9.55 -8.84
C ALA A 62 -23.81 8.77 -8.35
N PRO A 63 -23.26 7.85 -9.15
CA PRO A 63 -22.00 7.22 -8.84
C PRO A 63 -20.88 8.24 -8.66
N PHE A 64 -19.94 7.97 -7.76
CA PHE A 64 -18.76 8.79 -7.55
C PHE A 64 -17.52 7.92 -7.35
N LEU A 65 -16.36 8.48 -7.74
CA LEU A 65 -15.07 7.84 -7.55
C LEU A 65 -14.65 7.99 -6.09
N ALA A 66 -14.31 6.87 -5.45
CA ALA A 66 -13.70 6.83 -4.14
C ALA A 66 -12.21 6.51 -4.27
N THR A 67 -11.38 7.17 -3.47
CA THR A 67 -9.92 7.00 -3.46
C THR A 67 -9.40 6.86 -2.04
N ARG A 68 -8.33 6.07 -1.86
CA ARG A 68 -7.51 6.06 -0.65
C ARG A 68 -6.04 6.06 -1.05
N GLN A 69 -5.24 6.85 -0.35
CA GLN A 69 -3.84 7.08 -0.69
C GLN A 69 -2.91 6.60 0.42
N PHE A 70 -1.90 5.83 0.01
CA PHE A 70 -0.76 5.47 0.84
C PHE A 70 0.50 6.06 0.23
N ASP A 71 1.26 6.82 1.02
CA ASP A 71 2.51 7.44 0.61
C ASP A 71 3.69 6.89 1.42
N ALA A 72 4.85 6.76 0.78
CA ALA A 72 6.10 6.40 1.42
C ALA A 72 7.30 6.79 0.55
N PRO A 73 8.53 6.85 1.09
CA PRO A 73 9.74 7.02 0.29
C PRO A 73 9.85 5.90 -0.76
N LEU A 74 10.41 6.17 -1.94
CA LEU A 74 10.55 5.14 -2.98
C LEU A 74 11.37 3.93 -2.54
N SER A 75 12.30 4.11 -1.59
CA SER A 75 13.09 3.01 -1.00
C SER A 75 12.25 1.99 -0.23
N ILE A 76 10.95 2.27 0.03
CA ILE A 76 10.00 1.26 0.51
C ILE A 76 9.85 0.09 -0.47
N LEU A 77 10.07 0.32 -1.78
CA LEU A 77 9.89 -0.71 -2.80
C LEU A 77 10.80 -1.93 -2.53
N PRO A 78 12.14 -1.79 -2.53
CA PRO A 78 13.03 -2.91 -2.20
C PRO A 78 12.98 -3.31 -0.72
N TRP A 79 12.70 -2.36 0.18
CA TRP A 79 12.56 -2.68 1.60
C TRP A 79 11.41 -3.65 1.85
N PHE A 80 10.24 -3.41 1.26
CA PHE A 80 9.05 -4.24 1.49
C PHE A 80 9.25 -5.68 1.00
N VAL A 81 9.92 -5.88 -0.15
CA VAL A 81 10.27 -7.22 -0.65
C VAL A 81 11.12 -7.98 0.39
N LYS A 82 12.20 -7.35 0.85
CA LYS A 82 13.13 -7.95 1.84
C LYS A 82 12.44 -8.18 3.19
N LYS A 83 11.66 -7.21 3.66
CA LYS A 83 10.95 -7.28 4.95
C LYS A 83 9.86 -8.35 4.90
N PHE A 84 9.16 -8.53 3.79
CA PHE A 84 8.16 -9.57 3.62
C PHE A 84 8.76 -10.99 3.64
N GLU A 85 9.94 -11.18 3.03
CA GLU A 85 10.68 -12.44 3.15
C GLU A 85 11.07 -12.75 4.60
N PHE A 86 11.50 -11.75 5.37
CA PHE A 86 11.71 -11.91 6.81
C PHE A 86 10.40 -12.25 7.54
N PHE A 87 9.32 -11.54 7.22
CA PHE A 87 8.01 -11.69 7.85
C PHE A 87 7.43 -13.10 7.73
N THR A 88 7.76 -13.80 6.62
CA THR A 88 7.26 -15.14 6.32
C THR A 88 8.15 -16.27 6.85
N LYS A 89 9.34 -15.96 7.39
CA LYS A 89 10.21 -16.97 8.00
C LYS A 89 9.67 -17.42 9.35
N MET A 90 9.91 -18.69 9.67
CA MET A 90 9.66 -19.23 11.00
C MET A 90 10.60 -18.58 12.04
N PRO A 91 10.21 -18.48 13.32
CA PRO A 91 11.06 -17.88 14.36
C PRO A 91 12.46 -18.51 14.44
N ASN A 92 12.55 -19.85 14.30
CA ASN A 92 13.82 -20.59 14.32
C ASN A 92 14.70 -20.36 13.07
N ALA A 93 14.15 -19.77 12.00
CA ALA A 93 14.86 -19.36 10.79
C ALA A 93 15.16 -17.85 10.79
N GLY A 94 15.05 -17.19 11.95
CA GLY A 94 15.28 -15.75 12.09
C GLY A 94 14.12 -14.87 11.61
N GLY A 95 12.89 -15.41 11.55
CA GLY A 95 11.68 -14.63 11.32
C GLY A 95 11.12 -13.98 12.57
N LEU A 96 9.83 -13.64 12.55
CA LEU A 96 9.16 -13.01 13.69
C LEU A 96 9.13 -13.91 14.94
N PRO A 97 9.22 -13.34 16.15
CA PRO A 97 9.01 -14.10 17.38
C PRO A 97 7.61 -14.72 17.45
N HIS A 98 7.49 -15.84 18.16
CA HIS A 98 6.20 -16.50 18.36
C HIS A 98 5.16 -15.53 18.95
N GLY A 99 3.94 -15.53 18.38
CA GLY A 99 2.85 -14.65 18.81
C GLY A 99 2.93 -13.21 18.30
N THR A 100 3.95 -12.86 17.51
CA THR A 100 4.07 -11.54 16.89
C THR A 100 3.43 -11.54 15.50
N ILE A 101 2.61 -10.53 15.23
CA ILE A 101 1.87 -10.39 13.95
C ILE A 101 2.25 -9.11 13.20
N SER A 102 3.21 -8.34 13.70
CA SER A 102 3.61 -7.06 13.12
C SER A 102 5.10 -6.81 13.31
N THR A 103 5.67 -6.00 12.43
CA THR A 103 7.03 -5.47 12.55
C THR A 103 7.11 -4.15 11.81
N ASP A 104 7.91 -3.25 12.32
CA ASP A 104 8.24 -1.96 11.71
C ASP A 104 9.74 -1.82 11.50
N ASP A 105 10.12 -0.81 10.70
CA ASP A 105 11.46 -0.24 10.57
C ASP A 105 11.35 1.25 10.18
N LEU A 106 12.47 1.96 10.30
CA LEU A 106 12.63 3.26 9.64
C LEU A 106 13.09 3.08 8.19
N VAL A 107 12.30 3.61 7.25
CA VAL A 107 12.64 3.72 5.83
C VAL A 107 12.81 5.21 5.53
N GLU A 108 14.05 5.64 5.29
CA GLU A 108 14.40 7.07 5.11
C GLU A 108 13.85 8.00 6.22
N GLY A 109 13.79 7.48 7.46
CA GLY A 109 13.28 8.23 8.62
C GLY A 109 11.75 8.18 8.80
N GLU A 110 11.02 7.50 7.92
CA GLU A 110 9.59 7.22 8.08
C GLU A 110 9.39 5.85 8.73
N ASP A 111 8.49 5.77 9.71
CA ASP A 111 8.14 4.57 10.47
C ASP A 111 7.12 3.73 9.66
N ILE A 112 7.62 2.64 9.05
CA ILE A 112 6.87 1.78 8.15
C ILE A 112 6.67 0.41 8.79
N GLY A 113 5.40 -0.01 8.90
CA GLY A 113 5.01 -1.29 9.49
C GLY A 113 4.36 -2.26 8.51
N ILE A 114 4.65 -3.55 8.66
CA ILE A 114 3.89 -4.65 8.08
C ILE A 114 3.14 -5.36 9.21
N THR A 115 1.84 -5.59 9.04
CA THR A 115 1.01 -6.33 9.99
C THR A 115 0.20 -7.40 9.28
N ARG A 116 0.16 -8.61 9.85
CA ARG A 116 -0.74 -9.69 9.44
C ARG A 116 -2.16 -9.37 9.88
N LEU A 117 -3.07 -9.31 8.93
CA LEU A 117 -4.50 -9.10 9.16
C LEU A 117 -5.19 -10.45 9.30
N ILE A 118 -5.79 -10.71 10.47
CA ILE A 118 -6.44 -11.99 10.82
C ILE A 118 -7.95 -11.99 10.49
N GLY A 119 -8.50 -10.82 10.15
CA GLY A 119 -9.92 -10.64 9.81
C GLY A 119 -10.26 -10.99 8.36
N ARG A 120 -11.56 -11.14 8.09
CA ARG A 120 -12.14 -11.32 6.76
C ARG A 120 -12.01 -10.02 5.94
N LEU A 121 -11.09 -10.01 4.98
CA LEU A 121 -10.86 -8.86 4.09
C LEU A 121 -11.70 -8.88 2.81
N ASN A 122 -12.34 -10.01 2.51
CA ASN A 122 -13.19 -10.17 1.32
C ASN A 122 -14.31 -11.20 1.52
N GLU A 123 -15.12 -11.40 0.48
CA GLU A 123 -16.24 -12.35 0.50
C GLU A 123 -15.82 -13.82 0.67
N ARG A 124 -14.56 -14.16 0.38
CA ARG A 124 -14.02 -15.50 0.63
C ARG A 124 -13.60 -15.73 2.08
N GLY A 125 -13.41 -14.67 2.86
CA GLY A 125 -12.85 -14.80 4.20
C GLY A 125 -11.34 -14.72 4.22
N ASP A 126 -10.70 -14.29 3.14
CA ASP A 126 -9.24 -14.23 3.11
C ASP A 126 -8.74 -13.24 4.16
N GLN A 127 -7.65 -13.63 4.79
CA GLN A 127 -6.80 -12.78 5.59
C GLN A 127 -5.95 -11.89 4.66
N GLY A 128 -5.01 -11.14 5.21
CA GLY A 128 -4.11 -10.35 4.39
C GLY A 128 -3.00 -9.64 5.16
N TYR A 129 -2.50 -8.57 4.57
CA TYR A 129 -1.44 -7.75 5.14
C TYR A 129 -1.84 -6.29 5.12
N SER A 130 -1.37 -5.57 6.13
CA SER A 130 -1.43 -4.12 6.23
C SER A 130 -0.02 -3.57 6.11
N LEU A 131 0.20 -2.69 5.14
CA LEU A 131 1.37 -1.83 5.08
C LEU A 131 0.96 -0.47 5.64
N SER A 132 1.58 -0.06 6.74
CA SER A 132 1.25 1.18 7.45
C SER A 132 2.42 2.15 7.36
N ASN A 133 2.14 3.41 7.08
CA ASN A 133 3.11 4.48 7.24
C ASN A 133 2.68 5.32 8.44
N TYR A 134 3.28 5.01 9.58
CA TYR A 134 2.95 5.63 10.86
C TYR A 134 3.37 7.11 10.91
N SER A 135 4.22 7.57 9.99
CA SER A 135 4.73 8.94 9.94
C SER A 135 3.97 9.85 8.97
N ARG A 136 3.01 9.33 8.20
CA ARG A 136 2.14 10.13 7.29
C ARG A 136 0.70 10.14 7.77
N LYS A 137 0.09 11.33 7.73
CA LYS A 137 -1.32 11.51 8.07
C LYS A 137 -2.19 11.12 6.88
N ASP A 138 -3.23 10.36 7.14
CA ASP A 138 -4.29 10.07 6.17
C ASP A 138 -5.03 11.35 5.73
N HIS A 139 -5.47 11.40 4.48
CA HIS A 139 -6.08 12.60 3.89
C HIS A 139 -7.52 12.84 4.37
N GLU A 140 -8.23 11.77 4.75
CA GLU A 140 -9.64 11.84 5.14
C GLU A 140 -9.84 11.78 6.65
N THR A 141 -8.86 11.26 7.38
CA THR A 141 -8.96 10.99 8.82
C THR A 141 -7.83 11.64 9.64
N THR A 142 -7.89 11.49 10.96
CA THR A 142 -6.80 11.91 11.87
C THR A 142 -5.75 10.81 12.08
N ASN A 143 -5.90 9.66 11.41
CA ASN A 143 -5.05 8.50 11.58
C ASN A 143 -3.84 8.55 10.64
N TYR A 144 -3.00 7.52 10.73
CA TYR A 144 -1.90 7.29 9.81
C TYR A 144 -2.36 6.58 8.54
N GLN A 145 -1.58 6.65 7.47
CA GLN A 145 -1.91 6.02 6.19
C GLN A 145 -1.72 4.50 6.24
N ILE A 146 -2.66 3.78 5.62
CA ILE A 146 -2.69 2.32 5.60
C ILE A 146 -3.06 1.80 4.20
N LEU A 147 -2.32 0.79 3.75
CA LEU A 147 -2.63 -0.02 2.58
C LEU A 147 -2.92 -1.46 3.01
N ASN A 148 -4.16 -1.90 2.86
CA ASN A 148 -4.58 -3.26 3.20
C ASN A 148 -4.77 -4.10 1.93
N ILE A 149 -4.26 -5.32 1.94
CA ILE A 149 -4.24 -6.21 0.78
C ILE A 149 -4.55 -7.62 1.23
N SER A 150 -5.54 -8.27 0.62
CA SER A 150 -5.86 -9.68 0.93
C SER A 150 -4.80 -10.63 0.40
N ASP A 151 -4.67 -11.81 1.00
CA ASP A 151 -3.75 -12.86 0.54
C ASP A 151 -3.98 -13.25 -0.92
N SER A 152 -5.25 -13.40 -1.31
CA SER A 152 -5.60 -13.75 -2.70
C SER A 152 -5.12 -12.72 -3.70
N TYR A 153 -5.28 -11.42 -3.41
CA TYR A 153 -4.80 -10.39 -4.31
C TYR A 153 -3.28 -10.24 -4.25
N PHE A 154 -2.71 -10.34 -3.06
CA PHE A 154 -1.28 -10.26 -2.80
C PHE A 154 -0.49 -11.34 -3.55
N PHE A 155 -0.88 -12.61 -3.40
CA PHE A 155 -0.16 -13.76 -3.95
C PHE A 155 -0.66 -14.22 -5.33
N HIS A 156 -1.92 -14.02 -5.67
CA HIS A 156 -2.52 -14.58 -6.89
C HIS A 156 -3.08 -13.53 -7.85
N GLY A 157 -3.37 -12.32 -7.36
CA GLY A 157 -3.87 -11.22 -8.17
C GLY A 157 -2.80 -10.27 -8.69
N GLY A 158 -1.52 -10.65 -8.56
CA GLY A 158 -0.39 -9.94 -9.14
C GLY A 158 0.12 -8.74 -8.32
N PHE A 159 -0.48 -8.41 -7.17
CA PHE A 159 -0.05 -7.22 -6.42
C PHE A 159 1.42 -7.31 -5.98
N PHE A 160 1.85 -8.43 -5.38
CA PHE A 160 3.24 -8.55 -4.93
C PHE A 160 4.22 -8.70 -6.10
N ASP A 161 3.80 -9.31 -7.21
CA ASP A 161 4.62 -9.39 -8.42
C ASP A 161 4.86 -8.01 -9.03
N THR A 162 3.80 -7.20 -9.13
CA THR A 162 3.91 -5.78 -9.53
C THR A 162 4.82 -5.00 -8.59
N TRP A 163 4.71 -5.21 -7.27
CA TRP A 163 5.58 -4.55 -6.32
C TRP A 163 7.06 -4.92 -6.52
N LYS A 164 7.37 -6.22 -6.70
CA LYS A 164 8.73 -6.69 -7.00
C LYS A 164 9.26 -6.11 -8.31
N GLU A 165 8.43 -6.00 -9.34
CA GLU A 165 8.82 -5.36 -10.61
C GLU A 165 9.22 -3.89 -10.41
N LEU A 166 8.42 -3.13 -9.67
CA LEU A 166 8.72 -1.74 -9.34
C LEU A 166 9.98 -1.63 -8.47
N ALA A 167 10.18 -2.53 -7.51
CA ALA A 167 11.41 -2.59 -6.72
C ALA A 167 12.65 -2.83 -7.59
N ASN A 168 12.58 -3.76 -8.54
CA ASN A 168 13.66 -4.02 -9.50
C ASN A 168 13.94 -2.80 -10.39
N LYS A 169 12.90 -2.11 -10.87
CA LYS A 169 13.05 -0.87 -11.65
C LYS A 169 13.72 0.24 -10.83
N TYR A 170 13.33 0.38 -9.56
CA TYR A 170 13.93 1.33 -8.63
C TYR A 170 15.42 1.04 -8.38
N GLU A 171 15.78 -0.20 -8.02
CA GLU A 171 17.17 -0.58 -7.75
C GLU A 171 18.07 -0.43 -8.98
N ASN A 172 17.52 -0.57 -10.18
CA ASN A 172 18.24 -0.38 -11.44
C ASN A 172 18.20 1.06 -12.01
N GLY A 173 17.53 2.00 -11.32
CA GLY A 173 17.42 3.40 -11.77
C GLY A 173 16.55 3.61 -13.01
N THR A 174 15.60 2.71 -13.30
CA THR A 174 14.72 2.74 -14.48
C THR A 174 13.25 2.98 -14.15
N LEU A 175 12.94 3.35 -12.90
CA LEU A 175 11.58 3.60 -12.41
C LEU A 175 10.87 4.77 -13.11
#